data_AF-A0A5C7TAJ3-F1
#
_entry.id   AF-A0A5C7TAJ3-F1
#
_cell.length_a   1.000
_cell.length_b   1.000
_cell.length_c   1.000
_cell.angle_alpha   90.00
_cell.angle_beta   90.00
_cell.angle_gamma   90.00
#
_symmetry.space_group_name_H-M   'P 1'
#
loop_
_entity.id
_entity.type
_entity.pdbx_description
1 polymer ?
#
loop_
_entity_poly.entity_id
_entity_poly.type
_entity_poly.pdbx_seq_one_letter_code
_entity_poly.pdbx_strand_id
1 'polypeptide(L)'
;MDDLSTLIPPSPMRMRVMDFNSGHESIHTQLNWEKQRTLLGPSDISFAINAPLNYLADEDGARYVFFVDPVPCARDLGQRGFQIVAQKRIAAIKFKTWAEQVIQYVRYAAVGCDWPGRNHSDFLQFLSYSQGRQLLFALSVFDYSNPMHQLQLPCQDFRTLYLLFIDNEQPDIQALAELAETVEETNPHLETLVLGTAVMPNEPARVMFLGETFASLMR
;
A
#
# COMPACT_ATOMS: atom_id res chain seq x y z
N MET A 1 25.64 30.45 5.01
CA MET A 1 24.22 30.64 5.38
C MET A 1 23.46 30.43 4.10
N ASP A 2 22.93 29.24 3.89
CA ASP A 2 22.19 28.93 2.67
C ASP A 2 20.83 29.62 2.74
N ASP A 3 20.50 30.31 1.66
CA ASP A 3 19.28 31.09 1.50
C ASP A 3 18.08 30.15 1.30
N LEU A 4 17.43 29.81 2.42
CA LEU A 4 16.24 28.95 2.47
C LEU A 4 15.00 29.62 1.85
N SER A 5 15.08 30.87 1.36
CA SER A 5 13.95 31.59 0.73
C SER A 5 13.52 31.02 -0.62
N THR A 6 14.34 30.15 -1.23
CA THR A 6 14.04 29.45 -2.49
C THR A 6 13.43 28.05 -2.28
N LEU A 7 13.28 27.60 -1.02
CA LEU A 7 12.55 26.37 -0.73
C LEU A 7 11.07 26.61 -0.93
N ILE A 8 10.59 26.34 -2.15
CA ILE A 8 9.19 26.07 -2.39
C ILE A 8 8.85 24.89 -1.47
N PRO A 9 7.97 25.06 -0.47
CA PRO A 9 7.62 23.98 0.43
C PRO A 9 7.11 22.80 -0.40
N PRO A 10 7.53 21.57 -0.07
CA PRO A 10 7.10 20.40 -0.82
C PRO A 10 5.58 20.39 -0.85
N SER A 11 5.09 20.30 -2.06
CA SER A 11 3.68 20.20 -2.36
C SER A 11 3.08 18.99 -1.62
N PRO A 12 2.12 19.16 -0.69
CA PRO A 12 1.52 18.05 0.02
C PRO A 12 0.87 17.10 -0.98
N MET A 13 1.04 15.81 -0.67
CA MET A 13 0.64 14.70 -1.51
C MET A 13 -0.88 14.68 -1.70
N ARG A 14 -1.31 14.48 -2.95
CA ARG A 14 -2.68 14.09 -3.30
C ARG A 14 -2.72 12.63 -3.66
N MET A 15 -3.88 12.04 -3.40
CA MET A 15 -4.18 10.67 -3.76
C MET A 15 -5.39 10.64 -4.67
N ARG A 16 -5.19 10.29 -5.94
CA ARG A 16 -6.28 10.09 -6.89
C ARG A 16 -6.74 8.64 -6.85
N VAL A 17 -8.05 8.42 -6.98
CA VAL A 17 -8.63 7.12 -7.31
C VAL A 17 -9.42 7.25 -8.60
N MET A 18 -9.13 6.40 -9.56
CA MET A 18 -9.87 6.28 -10.83
C MET A 18 -10.47 4.88 -10.90
N ASP A 19 -11.79 4.80 -10.79
CA ASP A 19 -12.56 3.58 -10.95
C ASP A 19 -13.07 3.47 -12.39
N PHE A 20 -12.43 2.59 -13.19
CA PHE A 20 -12.79 2.38 -14.59
C PHE A 20 -14.07 1.55 -14.75
N ASN A 21 -14.52 0.82 -13.72
CA ASN A 21 -15.80 0.11 -13.79
C ASN A 21 -16.98 1.08 -13.69
N SER A 22 -16.89 2.07 -12.80
CA SER A 22 -17.94 3.07 -12.63
C SER A 22 -17.71 4.37 -13.42
N GLY A 23 -16.52 4.55 -14.00
CA GLY A 23 -16.11 5.81 -14.63
C GLY A 23 -16.00 6.96 -13.63
N HIS A 24 -15.65 6.67 -12.36
CA HIS A 24 -15.61 7.66 -11.29
C HIS A 24 -14.17 8.03 -10.96
N GLU A 25 -13.90 9.33 -10.87
CA GLU A 25 -12.63 9.88 -10.38
C GLU A 25 -12.86 10.61 -9.06
N SER A 26 -12.02 10.33 -8.07
CA SER A 26 -11.98 11.06 -6.81
C SER A 26 -10.55 11.46 -6.46
N ILE A 27 -10.40 12.60 -5.78
CA ILE A 27 -9.11 13.12 -5.34
C ILE A 27 -9.19 13.42 -3.84
N HIS A 28 -8.27 12.83 -3.09
CA HIS A 28 -8.11 13.06 -1.67
C HIS A 28 -6.87 13.93 -1.40
N THR A 29 -7.05 14.96 -0.58
CA THR A 29 -6.00 15.89 -0.13
C THR A 29 -6.20 16.15 1.37
N GLN A 30 -5.10 16.31 2.12
CA GLN A 30 -5.16 16.69 3.54
C GLN A 30 -5.39 18.18 3.77
N LEU A 31 -5.25 19.00 2.72
CA LEU A 31 -5.38 20.46 2.80
C LEU A 31 -6.39 20.99 1.78
N ASN A 32 -7.23 21.93 2.24
CA ASN A 32 -8.05 22.76 1.38
C ASN A 32 -7.16 23.85 0.76
N TRP A 33 -6.99 23.79 -0.55
CA TRP A 33 -6.15 24.73 -1.28
C TRP A 33 -6.95 25.88 -1.88
N GLU A 34 -6.43 27.10 -1.75
CA GLU A 34 -6.95 28.27 -2.47
C GLU A 34 -6.73 28.16 -3.99
N LYS A 35 -5.72 27.40 -4.43
CA LYS A 35 -5.45 27.10 -5.84
C LYS A 35 -5.42 25.60 -6.06
N GLN A 36 -6.52 25.05 -6.56
CA GLN A 36 -6.56 23.67 -7.03
C GLN A 36 -5.60 23.49 -8.22
N ARG A 37 -4.74 22.48 -8.14
CA ARG A 37 -3.87 22.10 -9.26
C ARG A 37 -4.66 21.25 -10.24
N THR A 38 -4.52 21.55 -11.52
CA THR A 38 -5.21 20.84 -12.61
C THR A 38 -4.60 19.48 -12.94
N LEU A 39 -3.31 19.26 -12.69
CA LEU A 39 -2.61 18.01 -13.01
C LEU A 39 -1.96 17.41 -11.78
N LEU A 40 -1.78 16.08 -11.76
CA LEU A 40 -0.97 15.37 -10.76
C LEU A 40 0.52 15.71 -10.91
N GLY A 41 1.28 15.48 -9.85
CA GLY A 41 2.70 15.82 -9.77
C GLY A 41 3.56 14.76 -9.07
N PRO A 42 4.85 15.05 -8.91
CA PRO A 42 5.87 14.08 -8.47
C PRO A 42 5.80 13.70 -6.99
N SER A 43 4.87 14.27 -6.22
CA SER A 43 4.56 13.84 -4.85
C SER A 43 3.21 13.12 -4.75
N ASP A 44 2.45 13.02 -5.84
CA ASP A 44 1.11 12.44 -5.82
C ASP A 44 1.14 10.93 -6.11
N ILE A 45 0.12 10.24 -5.62
CA ILE A 45 -0.14 8.82 -5.87
C ILE A 45 -1.49 8.69 -6.59
N SER A 46 -1.57 7.78 -7.56
CA SER A 46 -2.81 7.45 -8.26
C SER A 46 -3.16 5.98 -8.05
N PHE A 47 -4.43 5.68 -7.86
CA PHE A 47 -4.97 4.32 -7.84
C PHE A 47 -5.88 4.15 -9.05
N ALA A 48 -5.62 3.12 -9.86
CA ALA A 48 -6.38 2.80 -11.05
C ALA A 48 -7.06 1.44 -10.85
N ILE A 49 -8.37 1.46 -10.59
CA ILE A 49 -9.15 0.24 -10.30
C ILE A 49 -9.63 -0.35 -11.62
N ASN A 50 -9.27 -1.60 -11.89
CA ASN A 50 -9.64 -2.35 -13.10
C ASN A 50 -9.41 -1.56 -14.40
N ALA A 51 -8.27 -0.88 -14.50
CA ALA A 51 -7.95 -0.07 -15.65
C ALA A 51 -7.80 -0.91 -16.93
N PRO A 52 -8.08 -0.36 -18.12
CA PRO A 52 -7.74 -0.99 -19.39
C PRO A 52 -6.26 -1.36 -19.46
N LEU A 53 -5.90 -2.45 -20.14
CA LEU A 53 -4.50 -2.90 -20.25
C LEU A 53 -3.58 -1.89 -20.94
N ASN A 54 -4.13 -1.02 -21.79
CA ASN A 54 -3.42 0.05 -22.47
C ASN A 54 -3.33 1.35 -21.66
N TYR A 55 -3.89 1.41 -20.44
CA TYR A 55 -3.68 2.54 -19.54
C TYR A 55 -2.26 2.51 -18.98
N LEU A 56 -1.46 3.52 -19.27
CA LEU A 56 -0.04 3.59 -18.93
C LEU A 56 0.20 4.49 -17.71
N ALA A 57 0.97 4.00 -16.74
CA ALA A 57 1.30 4.75 -15.53
C ALA A 57 2.08 6.04 -15.83
N ASP A 58 2.94 6.02 -16.85
CA ASP A 58 3.84 7.12 -17.16
C ASP A 58 3.10 8.34 -17.75
N GLU A 59 1.87 8.16 -18.23
CA GLU A 59 1.00 9.22 -18.76
C GLU A 59 0.09 9.85 -17.67
N ASP A 60 0.00 9.23 -16.49
CA ASP A 60 -0.92 9.59 -15.40
C ASP A 60 -0.54 10.92 -14.70
N GLY A 61 0.75 11.25 -14.71
CA GLY A 61 1.33 12.44 -14.07
C GLY A 61 1.67 12.26 -12.58
N ALA A 62 1.18 11.20 -11.93
CA ALA A 62 1.56 10.85 -10.56
C ALA A 62 3.02 10.37 -10.46
N ARG A 63 3.54 10.35 -9.21
CA ARG A 63 4.83 9.71 -8.90
C ARG A 63 4.74 8.20 -9.07
N TYR A 64 3.65 7.62 -8.55
CA TYR A 64 3.35 6.20 -8.63
C TYR A 64 1.89 5.98 -8.96
N VAL A 65 1.62 4.94 -9.75
CA VAL A 65 0.28 4.48 -10.11
C VAL A 65 0.11 3.05 -9.63
N PHE A 66 -0.85 2.83 -8.73
CA PHE A 66 -1.21 1.51 -8.25
C PHE A 66 -2.41 0.99 -9.04
N PHE A 67 -2.18 0.00 -9.89
CA PHE A 67 -3.21 -0.73 -10.59
C PHE A 67 -3.82 -1.76 -9.64
N VAL A 68 -5.07 -1.58 -9.27
CA VAL A 68 -5.78 -2.52 -8.39
C VAL A 68 -6.57 -3.46 -9.28
N ASP A 69 -6.09 -4.69 -9.41
CA ASP A 69 -6.63 -5.68 -10.36
C ASP A 69 -7.25 -6.88 -9.62
N PRO A 70 -8.36 -7.45 -10.13
CA PRO A 70 -9.03 -8.59 -9.50
C PRO A 70 -8.23 -9.88 -9.56
N VAL A 71 -7.33 -9.97 -10.55
CA VAL A 71 -6.42 -11.10 -10.78
C VAL A 71 -5.10 -10.56 -11.33
N PRO A 72 -3.99 -11.29 -11.13
CA PRO A 72 -2.75 -11.01 -11.82
C PRO A 72 -2.93 -10.95 -13.33
N CYS A 73 -2.43 -9.88 -13.95
CA CYS A 73 -2.45 -9.71 -15.40
C CYS A 73 -1.13 -9.13 -15.91
N ALA A 74 -0.74 -9.53 -17.13
CA ALA A 74 0.44 -8.99 -17.81
C ALA A 74 0.12 -7.60 -18.34
N ARG A 75 0.42 -6.57 -17.53
CA ARG A 75 0.29 -5.16 -17.87
C ARG A 75 1.67 -4.57 -18.12
N ASP A 76 1.78 -3.68 -19.10
CA ASP A 76 2.90 -2.74 -19.14
C ASP A 76 2.72 -1.69 -18.04
N LEU A 77 3.45 -1.86 -16.94
CA LEU A 77 3.38 -0.99 -15.77
C LEU A 77 4.11 0.35 -15.98
N GLY A 78 4.87 0.51 -17.07
CA GLY A 78 5.77 1.65 -17.22
C GLY A 78 6.80 1.70 -16.09
N GLN A 79 7.44 2.86 -15.87
CA GLN A 79 8.45 3.00 -14.80
C GLN A 79 7.86 3.26 -13.41
N ARG A 80 6.63 3.77 -13.37
CA ARG A 80 5.98 4.28 -12.14
C ARG A 80 4.80 3.41 -11.67
N GLY A 81 4.48 2.35 -12.40
CA GLY A 81 3.36 1.47 -12.09
C GLY A 81 3.72 0.36 -11.11
N PHE A 82 2.79 0.10 -10.20
CA PHE A 82 2.75 -1.11 -9.38
C PHE A 82 1.39 -1.78 -9.56
N GLN A 83 1.37 -3.10 -9.67
CA GLN A 83 0.14 -3.86 -9.67
C GLN A 83 -0.15 -4.38 -8.27
N ILE A 84 -1.34 -4.15 -7.75
CA ILE A 84 -1.82 -4.75 -6.50
C ILE A 84 -2.84 -5.83 -6.83
N VAL A 85 -2.57 -7.05 -6.35
CA VAL A 85 -3.40 -8.22 -6.59
C VAL A 85 -3.76 -8.91 -5.28
N ALA A 86 -4.92 -9.54 -5.23
CA ALA A 86 -5.33 -10.32 -4.07
C ALA A 86 -4.55 -11.64 -3.98
N GLN A 87 -4.22 -12.07 -2.75
CA GLN A 87 -3.68 -13.40 -2.48
C GLN A 87 -4.58 -14.54 -2.99
N LYS A 88 -5.90 -14.38 -2.82
CA LYS A 88 -6.90 -15.33 -3.30
C LYS A 88 -7.78 -14.64 -4.32
N ARG A 89 -8.21 -15.38 -5.34
CA ARG A 89 -9.13 -14.87 -6.36
C ARG A 89 -10.38 -14.26 -5.69
N ILE A 90 -10.59 -12.97 -5.92
CA ILE A 90 -11.77 -12.26 -5.43
C ILE A 90 -12.91 -12.47 -6.43
N ALA A 91 -14.09 -12.81 -5.91
CA ALA A 91 -15.29 -12.87 -6.73
C ALA A 91 -15.61 -11.47 -7.27
N ALA A 92 -16.04 -11.36 -8.52
CA ALA A 92 -16.31 -10.06 -9.18
C ALA A 92 -17.24 -9.16 -8.35
N ILE A 93 -18.27 -9.74 -7.72
CA ILE A 93 -19.22 -9.03 -6.85
C ILE A 93 -18.59 -8.40 -5.58
N LYS A 94 -17.43 -8.91 -5.14
CA LYS A 94 -16.70 -8.43 -3.96
C LYS A 94 -15.50 -7.56 -4.32
N PHE A 95 -15.17 -7.45 -5.60
CA PHE A 95 -13.97 -6.77 -6.05
C PHE A 95 -13.96 -5.29 -5.68
N LYS A 96 -15.09 -4.58 -5.85
CA LYS A 96 -15.18 -3.16 -5.51
C LYS A 96 -14.87 -2.91 -4.03
N THR A 97 -15.54 -3.63 -3.14
CA THR A 97 -15.31 -3.53 -1.68
C THR A 97 -13.87 -3.88 -1.31
N TRP A 98 -13.30 -4.89 -1.95
CA TRP A 98 -11.90 -5.25 -1.74
C TRP A 98 -10.94 -4.14 -2.23
N ALA A 99 -11.19 -3.54 -3.39
CA ALA A 99 -10.39 -2.44 -3.93
C ALA A 99 -10.46 -1.20 -3.04
N GLU A 100 -11.64 -0.87 -2.51
CA GLU A 100 -11.83 0.21 -1.53
C GLU A 100 -11.00 -0.04 -0.26
N GLN A 101 -10.98 -1.28 0.25
CA GLN A 101 -10.14 -1.67 1.40
C GLN A 101 -8.64 -1.57 1.09
N VAL A 102 -8.20 -2.07 -0.07
CA VAL A 102 -6.80 -1.95 -0.52
C VAL A 102 -6.39 -0.48 -0.52
N ILE A 103 -7.18 0.37 -1.16
CA ILE A 103 -6.89 1.80 -1.25
C ILE A 103 -6.84 2.42 0.13
N GLN A 104 -7.81 2.14 1.01
CA GLN A 104 -7.82 2.66 2.37
C GLN A 104 -6.50 2.36 3.10
N TYR A 105 -6.09 1.10 3.19
CA TYR A 105 -4.91 0.72 3.97
C TYR A 105 -3.58 1.12 3.31
N VAL A 106 -3.48 1.06 1.97
CA VAL A 106 -2.29 1.55 1.25
C VAL A 106 -2.14 3.06 1.42
N ARG A 107 -3.25 3.81 1.50
CA ARG A 107 -3.18 5.24 1.78
C ARG A 107 -2.62 5.53 3.18
N TYR A 108 -3.01 4.76 4.19
CA TYR A 108 -2.41 4.88 5.53
C TYR A 108 -0.91 4.60 5.50
N ALA A 109 -0.50 3.49 4.87
CA ALA A 109 0.92 3.16 4.70
C ALA A 109 1.71 4.28 3.98
N ALA A 110 1.11 4.90 2.96
CA ALA A 110 1.76 5.93 2.17
C ALA A 110 1.80 7.32 2.82
N VAL A 111 0.80 7.72 3.59
CA VAL A 111 0.76 9.04 4.27
C VAL A 111 1.66 9.06 5.50
N GLY A 112 1.81 7.91 6.16
CA GLY A 112 2.50 7.78 7.42
C GLY A 112 1.62 7.10 8.46
N CYS A 113 2.29 6.35 9.31
CA CYS A 113 1.75 5.51 10.35
C CYS A 113 1.81 6.22 11.71
N ASP A 114 1.00 5.74 12.65
CA ASP A 114 1.12 6.09 14.07
C ASP A 114 2.37 5.41 14.67
N TRP A 115 2.62 5.61 15.96
CA TRP A 115 3.80 5.07 16.64
C TRP A 115 3.74 3.53 16.82
N PRO A 116 4.84 2.78 16.61
CA PRO A 116 6.15 3.17 16.08
C PRO A 116 6.09 3.62 14.60
N GLY A 117 6.45 4.89 14.38
CA GLY A 117 6.11 5.65 13.18
C GLY A 117 6.95 5.28 11.97
N ARG A 118 6.29 4.78 10.92
CA ARG A 118 6.80 4.82 9.55
C ARG A 118 6.24 6.03 8.83
N ASN A 119 7.08 6.69 8.05
CA ASN A 119 6.69 7.85 7.26
C ASN A 119 6.59 7.50 5.77
N HIS A 120 6.18 8.47 4.97
CA HIS A 120 6.08 8.32 3.52
C HIS A 120 7.38 7.80 2.88
N SER A 121 8.55 8.22 3.36
CA SER A 121 9.84 7.79 2.81
C SER A 121 10.11 6.31 3.03
N ASP A 122 9.70 5.74 4.18
CA ASP A 122 9.80 4.29 4.42
C ASP A 122 8.95 3.51 3.41
N PHE A 123 7.74 3.99 3.12
CA PHE A 123 6.87 3.38 2.10
C PHE A 123 7.49 3.47 0.70
N LEU A 124 8.07 4.62 0.35
CA LEU A 124 8.78 4.78 -0.92
C LEU A 124 10.01 3.88 -1.03
N GLN A 125 10.73 3.71 0.07
CA GLN A 125 11.88 2.81 0.13
C GLN A 125 11.45 1.36 -0.10
N PHE A 126 10.37 0.90 0.56
CA PHE A 126 9.76 -0.40 0.31
C PHE A 126 9.42 -0.62 -1.18
N LEU A 127 8.79 0.37 -1.83
CA LEU A 127 8.47 0.28 -3.26
C LEU A 127 9.73 0.17 -4.11
N SER A 128 10.80 0.89 -3.76
CA SER A 128 12.07 0.84 -4.50
C SER A 128 12.75 -0.53 -4.45
N TYR A 129 12.50 -1.32 -3.41
CA TYR A 129 12.98 -2.71 -3.32
C TYR A 129 12.11 -3.73 -4.07
N SER A 130 10.88 -3.37 -4.45
CA SER A 130 9.92 -4.26 -5.11
C SER A 130 10.08 -4.24 -6.64
N GLN A 131 11.01 -5.05 -7.15
CA GLN A 131 11.53 -4.95 -8.51
C GLN A 131 10.58 -5.51 -9.58
N GLY A 132 9.86 -6.58 -9.27
CA GLY A 132 8.80 -7.18 -10.10
C GLY A 132 7.51 -6.36 -10.12
N ARG A 133 7.37 -5.36 -9.22
CA ARG A 133 6.29 -4.35 -9.21
C ARG A 133 4.86 -4.91 -9.08
N GLN A 134 4.71 -6.22 -8.90
CA GLN A 134 3.45 -6.88 -8.57
C GLN A 134 3.44 -7.20 -7.08
N LEU A 135 2.62 -6.44 -6.35
CA LEU A 135 2.43 -6.50 -4.91
C LEU A 135 1.20 -7.36 -4.60
N LEU A 136 1.40 -8.40 -3.81
CA LEU A 136 0.34 -9.17 -3.20
C LEU A 136 -0.23 -8.39 -2.03
N PHE A 137 -1.56 -8.31 -1.97
CA PHE A 137 -2.29 -7.75 -0.84
C PHE A 137 -3.11 -8.82 -0.11
N ALA A 138 -3.02 -8.81 1.21
CA ALA A 138 -3.83 -9.63 2.09
C ALA A 138 -4.09 -8.94 3.43
N LEU A 139 -5.19 -9.33 4.07
CA LEU A 139 -5.58 -8.88 5.41
C LEU A 139 -5.84 -10.09 6.28
N SER A 140 -5.23 -10.10 7.46
CA SER A 140 -5.50 -11.08 8.50
C SER A 140 -6.12 -10.40 9.70
N VAL A 141 -7.06 -11.07 10.35
CA VAL A 141 -7.58 -10.64 11.67
C VAL A 141 -6.49 -10.94 12.70
N PHE A 142 -6.28 -10.01 13.63
CA PHE A 142 -5.36 -10.20 14.73
C PHE A 142 -6.13 -10.49 16.02
N ASP A 143 -5.72 -11.52 16.76
CA ASP A 143 -6.33 -11.93 18.02
C ASP A 143 -5.29 -11.83 19.14
N TYR A 144 -5.44 -10.83 20.01
CA TYR A 144 -4.56 -10.62 21.16
C TYR A 144 -4.55 -11.77 22.16
N SER A 145 -5.60 -12.60 22.20
CA SER A 145 -5.63 -13.77 23.08
C SER A 145 -4.71 -14.89 22.59
N ASN A 146 -4.34 -14.86 21.31
CA ASN A 146 -3.47 -15.85 20.70
C ASN A 146 -2.73 -15.26 19.47
N PRO A 147 -1.76 -14.35 19.70
CA PRO A 147 -1.13 -13.58 18.64
C PRO A 147 -0.39 -14.46 17.62
N MET A 148 0.11 -15.62 18.05
CA MET A 148 1.00 -16.47 17.25
C MET A 148 0.30 -17.64 16.55
N HIS A 149 -0.70 -18.26 17.19
CA HIS A 149 -1.30 -19.49 16.67
C HIS A 149 -2.36 -19.24 15.57
N GLN A 150 -2.77 -17.98 15.38
CA GLN A 150 -3.80 -17.58 14.41
C GLN A 150 -3.28 -16.75 13.23
N LEU A 151 -2.01 -16.34 13.24
CA LEU A 151 -1.40 -15.68 12.08
C LEU A 151 -1.10 -16.73 11.00
N GLN A 152 -2.17 -17.21 10.35
CA GLN A 152 -2.07 -17.87 9.07
C GLN A 152 -1.59 -16.83 8.06
N LEU A 153 -0.27 -16.75 7.91
CA LEU A 153 0.32 -15.81 6.99
C LEU A 153 -0.22 -16.08 5.58
N PRO A 154 -0.62 -15.02 4.87
CA PRO A 154 -1.19 -15.18 3.54
C PRO A 154 -0.17 -15.74 2.55
N CYS A 155 1.12 -15.49 2.78
CA CYS A 155 2.20 -16.04 1.98
C CYS A 155 3.42 -16.19 2.88
N GLN A 156 4.24 -17.20 2.57
CA GLN A 156 5.51 -17.52 3.24
C GLN A 156 6.69 -17.35 2.28
N ASP A 157 6.47 -16.59 1.20
CA ASP A 157 7.39 -16.41 0.08
C ASP A 157 7.51 -14.92 -0.29
N PHE A 158 7.30 -14.03 0.68
CA PHE A 158 7.55 -12.61 0.48
C PHE A 158 9.06 -12.34 0.40
N ARG A 159 9.44 -11.55 -0.61
CA ARG A 159 10.78 -10.98 -0.77
C ARG A 159 10.86 -9.58 -0.19
N THR A 160 9.84 -8.76 -0.45
CA THR A 160 9.67 -7.45 0.19
C THR A 160 8.29 -7.39 0.81
N LEU A 161 8.18 -6.78 1.98
CA LEU A 161 6.92 -6.73 2.70
C LEU A 161 6.77 -5.42 3.47
N TYR A 162 5.64 -4.76 3.25
CA TYR A 162 5.11 -3.73 4.11
C TYR A 162 3.99 -4.34 4.97
N LEU A 163 4.25 -4.43 6.27
CA LEU A 163 3.27 -4.79 7.29
C LEU A 163 2.67 -3.53 7.88
N LEU A 164 1.34 -3.43 7.85
CA LEU A 164 0.62 -2.41 8.60
C LEU A 164 -0.27 -3.09 9.63
N PHE A 165 0.05 -2.88 10.92
CA PHE A 165 -0.80 -3.29 12.03
C PHE A 165 -1.86 -2.22 12.27
N ILE A 166 -3.13 -2.59 12.14
CA ILE A 166 -4.27 -1.70 12.32
C ILE A 166 -4.98 -2.11 13.60
N ASP A 167 -5.29 -1.15 14.46
CA ASP A 167 -6.06 -1.41 15.67
C ASP A 167 -6.95 -0.22 16.06
N ASN A 168 -7.92 -0.43 16.94
CA ASN A 168 -8.76 0.64 17.45
C ASN A 168 -8.08 1.46 18.56
N GLU A 169 -7.03 0.91 19.16
CA GLU A 169 -6.23 1.52 20.23
C GLU A 169 -4.73 1.45 19.89
N GLN A 170 -3.88 1.98 20.78
CA GLN A 170 -2.44 1.88 20.59
C GLN A 170 -2.00 0.41 20.71
N PRO A 171 -1.31 -0.13 19.69
CA PRO A 171 -0.94 -1.53 19.67
C PRO A 171 0.10 -1.87 20.73
N ASP A 172 0.00 -3.09 21.27
CA ASP A 172 0.99 -3.63 22.20
C ASP A 172 2.33 -3.87 21.49
N ILE A 173 3.40 -3.26 22.02
CA ILE A 173 4.76 -3.38 21.48
C ILE A 173 5.23 -4.83 21.50
N GLN A 174 4.86 -5.62 22.52
CA GLN A 174 5.24 -7.02 22.59
C GLN A 174 4.59 -7.81 21.45
N ALA A 175 3.29 -7.60 21.23
CA ALA A 175 2.55 -8.23 20.13
C ALA A 175 3.13 -7.85 18.75
N LEU A 176 3.56 -6.60 18.57
CA LEU A 176 4.21 -6.13 17.34
C LEU A 176 5.57 -6.80 17.11
N ALA A 177 6.37 -6.97 18.16
CA ALA A 177 7.66 -7.64 18.09
C ALA A 177 7.49 -9.12 17.71
N GLU A 178 6.59 -9.82 18.39
CA GLU A 178 6.26 -11.23 18.11
C GLU A 178 5.75 -11.41 16.66
N LEU A 179 4.91 -10.49 16.18
CA LEU A 179 4.45 -10.48 14.78
C LEU A 179 5.62 -10.33 13.80
N ALA A 180 6.51 -9.38 14.05
CA ALA A 180 7.67 -9.14 13.17
C ALA A 180 8.58 -10.37 13.13
N GLU A 181 8.94 -10.92 14.29
CA GLU A 181 9.77 -12.12 14.40
C GLU A 181 9.13 -13.30 13.65
N THR A 182 7.83 -13.55 13.85
CA THR A 182 7.10 -14.62 13.15
C THR A 182 7.18 -14.46 11.64
N VAL A 183 6.98 -13.24 11.15
CA VAL A 183 6.98 -12.96 9.70
C VAL A 183 8.37 -13.18 9.13
N GLU A 184 9.42 -12.76 9.82
CA GLU A 184 10.82 -13.00 9.41
C GLU A 184 11.16 -14.50 9.42
N GLU A 185 10.79 -15.24 10.46
CA GLU A 185 11.06 -16.68 10.56
C GLU A 185 10.36 -17.50 9.47
N THR A 186 9.15 -17.10 9.09
CA THR A 186 8.31 -17.81 8.12
C THR A 186 8.58 -17.39 6.68
N ASN A 187 9.27 -16.27 6.45
CA ASN A 187 9.69 -15.80 5.12
C ASN A 187 11.22 -15.78 5.07
N PRO A 188 11.89 -16.94 4.92
CA PRO A 188 13.35 -17.05 5.00
C PRO A 188 14.11 -16.30 3.90
N HIS A 189 13.39 -15.80 2.90
CA HIS A 189 13.93 -15.05 1.77
C HIS A 189 13.50 -13.57 1.78
N LEU A 190 12.97 -13.10 2.91
CA LEU A 190 12.57 -11.71 3.08
C LEU A 190 13.82 -10.81 3.12
N GLU A 191 13.97 -9.96 2.11
CA GLU A 191 15.08 -9.02 1.98
C GLU A 191 14.77 -7.68 2.65
N THR A 192 13.49 -7.31 2.72
CA THR A 192 13.06 -6.04 3.30
C THR A 192 11.71 -6.20 3.98
N LEU A 193 11.69 -5.87 5.27
CA LEU A 193 10.48 -5.74 6.08
C LEU A 193 10.33 -4.30 6.54
N VAL A 194 9.17 -3.69 6.26
CA VAL A 194 8.76 -2.42 6.84
C VAL A 194 7.52 -2.67 7.67
N LEU A 195 7.61 -2.48 8.99
CA LEU A 195 6.48 -2.53 9.91
C LEU A 195 6.05 -1.11 10.28
N GLY A 196 4.77 -0.81 10.10
CA GLY A 196 4.09 0.39 10.60
C GLY A 196 2.81 0.05 11.35
N THR A 197 2.26 1.03 12.06
CA THR A 197 1.01 0.90 12.82
C THR A 197 -0.01 1.98 12.45
N ALA A 198 -1.29 1.70 12.61
CA ALA A 198 -2.36 2.68 12.42
C ALA A 198 -3.46 2.49 13.46
N VAL A 199 -3.81 3.57 14.14
CA VAL A 199 -4.93 3.61 15.08
C VAL A 199 -6.18 4.09 14.34
N MET A 200 -7.12 3.17 14.16
CA MET A 200 -8.39 3.36 13.45
C MET A 200 -9.54 3.00 14.40
N PRO A 201 -10.16 3.98 15.09
CA PRO A 201 -11.11 3.73 16.18
C PRO A 201 -12.31 2.83 15.86
N ASN A 202 -12.66 2.69 14.58
CA ASN A 202 -13.81 1.91 14.10
C ASN A 202 -13.41 0.60 13.41
N GLU A 203 -12.12 0.23 13.41
CA GLU A 203 -11.61 -0.99 12.80
C GLU A 203 -11.17 -1.98 13.89
N PRO A 204 -11.46 -3.28 13.73
CA PRO A 204 -10.89 -4.29 14.63
C PRO A 204 -9.40 -4.50 14.33
N ALA A 205 -8.69 -5.09 15.30
CA ALA A 205 -7.29 -5.46 15.16
C ALA A 205 -7.04 -6.34 13.92
N ARG A 206 -6.15 -5.89 13.03
CA ARG A 206 -5.85 -6.51 11.75
C ARG A 206 -4.41 -6.27 11.34
N VAL A 207 -3.89 -7.17 10.51
CA VAL A 207 -2.58 -7.01 9.86
C VAL A 207 -2.77 -6.98 8.35
N MET A 208 -2.34 -5.89 7.72
CA MET A 208 -2.20 -5.79 6.28
C MET A 208 -0.82 -6.30 5.87
N PHE A 209 -0.81 -7.14 4.85
CA PHE A 209 0.36 -7.59 4.14
C PHE A 209 0.32 -6.99 2.74
N LEU A 210 1.31 -6.16 2.41
CA LEU A 210 1.52 -5.65 1.06
C LEU A 210 2.96 -5.93 0.65
N GLY A 211 3.17 -6.82 -0.30
CA GLY A 211 4.55 -7.24 -0.59
C GLY A 211 4.73 -7.95 -1.91
N GLU A 212 5.97 -7.93 -2.40
CA GLU A 212 6.38 -8.72 -3.55
C GLU A 212 6.74 -10.14 -3.12
N THR A 213 6.35 -11.14 -3.93
CA THR A 213 6.74 -12.55 -3.73
C THR A 213 7.77 -12.96 -4.79
N PHE A 214 8.50 -14.07 -4.59
CA PHE A 214 9.41 -14.57 -5.63
C PHE A 214 8.67 -14.95 -6.91
N ALA A 215 7.43 -15.43 -6.80
CA ALA A 215 6.59 -15.70 -7.95
C ALA A 215 6.29 -14.45 -8.82
N SER A 216 6.35 -13.25 -8.23
CA SER A 216 6.19 -11.98 -8.95
C SER A 216 7.42 -11.62 -9.79
N LEU A 217 8.63 -12.11 -9.47
CA LEU A 217 9.85 -11.81 -10.22
C LEU A 217 10.00 -12.64 -11.50
N MET A 218 9.31 -13.77 -11.57
CA MET A 218 9.42 -14.75 -12.66
C MET A 218 8.45 -14.48 -13.82
N ARG A 219 7.80 -13.32 -13.85
CA ARG A 219 6.79 -12.92 -14.84
C ARG A 219 7.25 -11.70 -15.63
#